data_AF-A0A9X3BR76-F1
#
_entry.id   AF-A0A9X3BR76-F1
#
_cell.length_a   1.000
_cell.length_b   1.000
_cell.length_c   1.000
_cell.angle_alpha   90.00
_cell.angle_beta   90.00
_cell.angle_gamma   90.00
#
_symmetry.space_group_name_H-M   'P 1'
#
loop_
_entity.id
_entity.type
_entity.pdbx_description
1 polymer ?
#
loop_
_entity_poly.entity_id
_entity_poly.type
_entity_poly.pdbx_seq_one_letter_code
_entity_poly.pdbx_strand_id
1 'polypeptide(L)'
;MHSVDLLVESTDADPGLRRSRLIVTRRGADDGVYRAIGYLDRLTGGAERPTYQFTYLARVAADPAFVPVVGFRDVSRLYRSERLFPSFADRVMSAKRPDRPQYLEALDLDADADAWEILTASGGHREGDPIELVSLPRFDRTTGETSAHFLAHGVRHRSVEASHRITTLPAGYRLGLERDPENPVNSAAIRVVDRGMHLGFVPDPLLDYVHSVMASGTYDLTVVRANPAVTHPHLRLLLRLGGHCSSFVFDSPDWNAV
;
A
#
# COMPACT_ATOMS: atom_id res chain seq x y z
N MET A 1 -13.79 10.16 -15.19
CA MET A 1 -13.80 10.74 -13.83
C MET A 1 -13.68 9.61 -12.81
N HIS A 2 -12.61 8.83 -12.90
CA HIS A 2 -12.28 7.71 -11.99
C HIS A 2 -10.78 7.74 -11.66
N SER A 3 -10.26 8.94 -11.35
CA SER A 3 -8.96 9.05 -10.70
C SER A 3 -9.15 8.55 -9.28
N VAL A 4 -8.44 7.48 -8.95
CA VAL A 4 -8.53 6.82 -7.65
C VAL A 4 -8.35 7.88 -6.56
N ASP A 5 -9.27 7.91 -5.58
CA ASP A 5 -9.17 8.70 -4.36
C ASP A 5 -7.98 8.17 -3.50
N LEU A 6 -6.76 8.24 -4.00
CA LEU A 6 -5.53 7.75 -3.36
C LEU A 6 -4.84 8.79 -2.48
N LEU A 7 -5.19 10.08 -2.61
CA LEU A 7 -4.18 11.12 -2.39
C LEU A 7 -4.39 12.15 -1.28
N VAL A 8 -5.38 12.03 -0.39
CA VAL A 8 -5.60 13.12 0.57
C VAL A 8 -5.93 12.64 1.98
N GLU A 9 -4.97 12.80 2.87
CA GLU A 9 -5.24 13.10 4.28
C GLU A 9 -5.17 14.63 4.43
N SER A 10 -6.29 15.25 4.86
CA SER A 10 -6.26 16.62 5.37
C SER A 10 -5.65 16.57 6.77
N THR A 11 -4.52 17.25 6.97
CA THR A 11 -3.93 17.36 8.31
C THR A 11 -4.45 18.65 8.96
N ASP A 12 -4.92 18.58 10.19
CA ASP A 12 -5.54 19.67 10.99
C ASP A 12 -4.64 20.90 11.27
N ALA A 13 -3.44 21.00 10.69
CA ALA A 13 -2.46 22.04 11.03
C ALA A 13 -2.31 23.16 9.97
N ASP A 14 -2.68 22.91 8.71
CA ASP A 14 -2.67 23.92 7.65
C ASP A 14 -3.74 23.56 6.60
N PRO A 15 -4.84 24.32 6.48
CA PRO A 15 -5.94 23.99 5.58
C PRO A 15 -5.55 23.97 4.10
N GLY A 16 -4.37 24.50 3.74
CA GLY A 16 -3.83 24.46 2.37
C GLY A 16 -2.95 23.26 2.06
N LEU A 17 -2.38 22.58 3.07
CA LEU A 17 -1.36 21.54 2.89
C LEU A 17 -1.99 20.14 2.95
N ARG A 18 -1.96 19.42 1.84
CA ARG A 18 -2.38 18.01 1.74
C ARG A 18 -1.17 17.11 1.90
N ARG A 19 -1.32 16.09 2.75
CA ARG A 19 -0.32 15.02 2.91
C ARG A 19 -0.89 13.74 2.30
N SER A 20 -0.07 13.09 1.49
CA SER A 20 -0.26 11.69 1.09
C SER A 20 0.94 10.90 1.58
N ARG A 21 0.70 9.77 2.24
CA ARG A 21 1.72 8.98 2.93
C ARG A 21 1.74 7.55 2.42
N LEU A 22 2.93 7.05 2.11
CA LEU A 22 3.22 5.66 1.84
C LEU A 22 4.04 5.08 3.00
N ILE A 23 3.65 3.91 3.47
CA ILE A 23 4.46 3.07 4.35
C ILE A 23 5.56 2.45 3.48
N VAL A 24 6.81 2.75 3.82
CA VAL A 24 7.96 2.08 3.21
C VAL A 24 8.21 0.79 3.96
N THR A 25 8.20 -0.32 3.25
CA THR A 25 8.38 -1.64 3.83
C THR A 25 9.58 -2.33 3.19
N ARG A 26 10.17 -3.27 3.91
CA ARG A 26 11.25 -4.09 3.41
C ARG A 26 11.03 -5.55 3.77
N ARG A 27 11.20 -6.41 2.76
CA ARG A 27 11.17 -7.86 2.89
C ARG A 27 12.40 -8.35 3.65
N GLY A 28 12.16 -9.14 4.71
CA GLY A 28 13.22 -9.85 5.43
C GLY A 28 13.90 -10.87 4.52
N ALA A 29 15.23 -10.96 4.58
CA ALA A 29 15.99 -11.92 3.78
C ALA A 29 15.75 -13.37 4.23
N ASP A 30 15.52 -13.56 5.53
CA ASP A 30 15.46 -14.89 6.15
C ASP A 30 14.05 -15.51 6.12
N ASP A 31 13.01 -14.68 6.25
CA ASP A 31 11.62 -15.12 6.35
C ASP A 31 10.72 -14.64 5.20
N GLY A 32 11.21 -13.71 4.38
CA GLY A 32 10.44 -13.15 3.28
C GLY A 32 9.27 -12.25 3.72
N VAL A 33 9.18 -11.84 4.98
CA VAL A 33 8.09 -11.04 5.56
C VAL A 33 8.37 -9.55 5.35
N TYR A 34 7.36 -8.80 4.91
CA TYR A 34 7.48 -7.35 4.71
C TYR A 34 7.25 -6.60 6.01
N ARG A 35 8.27 -5.85 6.45
CA ARG A 35 8.21 -5.04 7.67
C ARG A 35 8.27 -3.57 7.32
N ALA A 36 7.39 -2.76 7.92
CA ALA A 36 7.45 -1.32 7.78
C ALA A 36 8.74 -0.76 8.40
N ILE A 37 9.44 0.09 7.66
CA ILE A 37 10.72 0.70 8.04
C ILE A 37 10.68 2.21 8.13
N GLY A 38 9.70 2.86 7.51
CA GLY A 38 9.63 4.32 7.41
C GLY A 38 8.39 4.80 6.70
N TYR A 39 8.30 6.11 6.54
CA TYR A 39 7.30 6.78 5.72
C TYR A 39 7.94 7.54 4.59
N LEU A 40 7.29 7.50 3.43
CA LEU A 40 7.51 8.40 2.32
C LEU A 40 6.27 9.27 2.19
N ASP A 41 6.44 10.57 2.34
CA ASP A 41 5.36 11.56 2.26
C ASP A 41 5.48 12.40 0.99
N ARG A 42 4.33 12.75 0.41
CA ARG A 42 4.17 13.86 -0.54
C ARG A 42 3.33 14.93 0.14
N LEU A 43 3.89 16.13 0.21
CA LEU A 43 3.21 17.33 0.69
C LEU A 43 2.89 18.22 -0.52
N THR A 44 1.64 18.65 -0.64
CA THR A 44 1.18 19.59 -1.68
C THR A 44 0.42 20.74 -1.04
N GLY A 45 0.70 21.98 -1.44
CA GLY A 45 0.02 23.16 -0.91
C GLY A 45 -0.20 24.22 -1.98
N GLY A 46 -1.45 24.63 -2.20
CA GLY A 46 -1.79 25.67 -3.17
C GLY A 46 -1.24 25.41 -4.59
N ALA A 47 -0.52 26.39 -5.15
CA ALA A 47 0.14 26.30 -6.46
C ALA A 47 1.63 25.92 -6.38
N GLU A 48 2.12 25.50 -5.21
CA GLU A 48 3.53 25.16 -5.01
C GLU A 48 3.88 23.78 -5.56
N ARG A 49 5.18 23.57 -5.83
CA ARG A 49 5.68 22.25 -6.21
C ARG A 49 5.57 21.28 -5.02
N PRO A 50 5.30 19.99 -5.27
CA PRO A 50 5.25 19.00 -4.21
C PRO A 50 6.61 18.88 -3.51
N THR A 51 6.59 18.72 -2.19
CA THR A 51 7.77 18.36 -1.40
C THR A 51 7.64 16.91 -0.97
N TYR A 52 8.69 16.12 -1.20
CA TYR A 52 8.80 14.74 -0.75
C TYR A 52 9.60 14.67 0.54
N GLN A 53 9.13 13.85 1.50
CA GLN A 53 9.84 13.60 2.74
C GLN A 53 10.01 12.10 2.99
N PHE A 54 11.17 11.70 3.48
CA PHE A 54 11.41 10.32 3.91
C PHE A 54 11.95 10.31 5.34
N THR A 55 11.39 9.46 6.18
CA THR A 55 11.81 9.26 7.57
C THR A 55 11.71 7.80 7.95
N TYR A 56 12.59 7.35 8.85
CA TYR A 56 12.53 6.02 9.44
C TYR A 56 11.56 5.98 10.62
N LEU A 57 11.07 4.78 10.91
CA LEU A 57 10.35 4.51 12.16
C LEU A 57 11.34 4.46 13.33
N ALA A 58 10.93 4.98 14.48
CA ALA A 58 11.77 5.05 15.68
C ALA A 58 12.30 3.68 16.12
N ARG A 59 11.44 2.66 16.08
CA ARG A 59 11.82 1.26 16.38
C ARG A 59 12.93 0.72 15.45
N VAL A 60 12.97 1.21 14.22
CA VAL A 60 13.95 0.81 13.21
C VAL A 60 15.27 1.55 13.41
N ALA A 61 15.21 2.84 13.72
CA ALA A 61 16.40 3.62 14.04
C ALA A 61 17.08 3.17 15.35
N ALA A 62 16.33 2.56 16.26
CA ALA A 62 16.83 2.00 17.51
C ALA A 62 17.48 0.61 17.36
N ASP A 63 17.27 -0.08 16.23
CA ASP A 63 17.85 -1.40 15.98
C ASP A 63 19.29 -1.26 15.44
N PRO A 64 20.32 -1.68 16.22
CA PRO A 64 21.71 -1.57 15.79
C PRO A 64 22.07 -2.49 14.61
N ALA A 65 21.26 -3.52 14.32
CA ALA A 65 21.45 -4.40 13.18
C ALA A 65 20.75 -3.88 11.90
N PHE A 66 19.99 -2.78 12.00
CA PHE A 66 19.27 -2.23 10.87
C PHE A 66 20.21 -1.70 9.80
N VAL A 67 20.10 -2.26 8.59
CA VAL A 67 20.80 -1.74 7.42
C VAL A 67 19.98 -0.59 6.82
N PRO A 68 20.50 0.65 6.72
CA PRO A 68 19.75 1.76 6.12
C PRO A 68 19.52 1.58 4.62
N VAL A 69 18.50 2.27 4.10
CA VAL A 69 18.19 2.29 2.66
C VAL A 69 19.28 3.11 1.96
N VAL A 70 19.68 2.68 0.75
CA VAL A 70 20.68 3.39 -0.05
C VAL A 70 20.24 4.85 -0.25
N GLY A 71 21.15 5.80 0.01
CA GLY A 71 20.88 7.24 -0.03
C GLY A 71 20.37 7.84 1.29
N PHE A 72 20.04 7.01 2.29
CA PHE A 72 19.44 7.42 3.55
C PHE A 72 20.19 6.84 4.77
N ARG A 73 21.50 7.10 4.86
CA ARG A 73 22.38 6.48 5.87
C ARG A 73 22.15 6.95 7.31
N ASP A 74 21.65 8.17 7.49
CA ASP A 74 21.37 8.74 8.80
C ASP A 74 19.92 8.40 9.18
N VAL A 75 19.77 7.39 10.03
CA VAL A 75 18.46 6.87 10.42
C VAL A 75 17.66 7.83 11.30
N SER A 76 18.30 8.88 11.83
CA SER A 76 17.67 9.91 12.65
C SER A 76 17.21 11.14 11.86
N ARG A 77 17.50 11.17 10.56
CA ARG A 77 17.27 12.33 9.72
C ARG A 77 15.92 12.28 9.01
N LEU A 78 15.22 13.41 9.05
CA LEU A 78 14.13 13.71 8.12
C LEU A 78 14.69 14.22 6.79
N TYR A 79 14.62 13.39 5.76
CA TYR A 79 15.05 13.74 4.40
C TYR A 79 13.95 14.52 3.68
N ARG A 80 14.34 15.55 2.91
CA ARG A 80 13.42 16.39 2.13
C ARG A 80 13.96 16.65 0.73
N SER A 81 13.08 16.70 -0.27
CA SER A 81 13.42 16.97 -1.67
C SER A 81 12.21 17.47 -2.45
N GLU A 82 12.39 18.39 -3.40
CA GLU A 82 11.35 18.79 -4.36
C GLU A 82 11.13 17.77 -5.49
N ARG A 83 11.96 16.73 -5.53
CA ARG A 83 11.86 15.60 -6.47
C ARG A 83 11.80 14.29 -5.70
N LEU A 84 11.03 13.34 -6.21
CA LEU A 84 10.99 11.99 -5.64
C LEU A 84 12.42 11.43 -5.59
N PHE A 85 12.82 10.91 -4.42
CA PHE A 85 14.17 10.42 -4.22
C PHE A 85 14.50 9.30 -5.21
N PRO A 86 15.72 9.22 -5.75
CA PRO A 86 16.11 8.16 -6.70
C PRO A 86 15.80 6.75 -6.19
N SER A 87 16.06 6.52 -4.90
CA SER A 87 15.76 5.27 -4.18
C SER A 87 14.28 4.90 -4.13
N PHE A 88 13.36 5.74 -4.61
CA PHE A 88 11.94 5.41 -4.82
C PHE A 88 11.51 5.65 -6.27
N ALA A 89 12.06 6.67 -6.95
CA ALA A 89 11.77 6.99 -8.34
C ALA A 89 12.13 5.85 -9.30
N ASP A 90 13.17 5.06 -9.01
CA ASP A 90 13.56 3.89 -9.80
C ASP A 90 12.52 2.75 -9.78
N ARG A 91 11.48 2.84 -8.94
CA ARG A 91 10.34 1.92 -8.90
C ARG A 91 9.15 2.41 -9.73
N VAL A 92 9.24 3.62 -10.28
CA VAL A 92 8.20 4.18 -11.17
C VAL A 92 8.49 3.76 -12.60
N MET A 93 7.49 3.25 -13.30
CA MET A 93 7.64 2.89 -14.70
C MET A 93 8.05 4.11 -15.54
N SER A 94 9.10 3.96 -16.35
CA SER A 94 9.55 5.02 -17.26
C SER A 94 8.45 5.45 -18.23
N ALA A 95 8.29 6.76 -18.41
CA ALA A 95 7.39 7.34 -19.41
C ALA A 95 7.71 6.93 -20.86
N LYS A 96 8.94 6.48 -21.13
CA LYS A 96 9.40 6.06 -22.47
C LYS A 96 9.10 4.60 -22.80
N ARG A 97 8.59 3.81 -21.84
CA ARG A 97 8.32 2.39 -22.08
C ARG A 97 7.12 2.21 -23.02
N PRO A 98 7.25 1.41 -24.09
CA PRO A 98 6.16 1.16 -25.03
C PRO A 98 4.91 0.56 -24.40
N ASP A 99 5.08 -0.21 -23.32
CA ASP A 99 4.01 -0.89 -22.59
C ASP A 99 3.44 -0.10 -21.40
N ARG A 100 3.83 1.18 -21.27
CA ARG A 100 3.32 2.07 -20.21
C ARG A 100 1.79 2.20 -20.20
N PRO A 101 1.08 2.35 -21.34
CA PRO A 101 -0.37 2.45 -21.32
C PRO A 101 -1.06 1.24 -20.69
N GLN A 102 -0.63 0.02 -21.04
CA GLN A 102 -1.17 -1.23 -20.49
C GLN A 102 -0.87 -1.36 -18.99
N TYR A 103 0.31 -0.89 -18.57
CA TYR A 103 0.67 -0.87 -17.15
C TYR A 103 -0.19 0.10 -16.33
N LEU A 104 -0.42 1.32 -16.83
CA LEU A 104 -1.32 2.28 -16.18
C LEU A 104 -2.75 1.76 -16.09
N GLU A 105 -3.25 1.16 -17.17
CA GLU A 105 -4.58 0.58 -17.20
C GLU A 105 -4.71 -0.56 -16.16
N ALA A 106 -3.66 -1.38 -16.01
CA ALA A 106 -3.62 -2.42 -14.98
C ALA A 106 -3.62 -1.85 -13.54
N LEU A 107 -3.24 -0.59 -13.36
CA LEU A 107 -3.28 0.10 -12.06
C LEU A 107 -4.54 0.94 -11.86
N ASP A 108 -5.48 0.92 -12.81
CA ASP A 108 -6.66 1.81 -12.83
C ASP A 108 -6.27 3.31 -12.79
N LEU A 109 -5.23 3.66 -13.55
CA LEU A 109 -4.69 5.02 -13.62
C LEU A 109 -4.91 5.67 -14.99
N ASP A 110 -5.11 7.00 -14.97
CA ASP A 110 -5.19 7.83 -16.17
C ASP A 110 -3.82 7.94 -16.89
N ALA A 111 -3.84 8.27 -18.19
CA ALA A 111 -2.64 8.30 -19.04
C ALA A 111 -1.59 9.33 -18.58
N ASP A 112 -2.03 10.40 -17.93
CA ASP A 112 -1.22 11.49 -17.39
C ASP A 112 -0.82 11.28 -15.92
N ALA A 113 -1.13 10.11 -15.33
CA ALA A 113 -0.78 9.78 -13.95
C ALA A 113 0.70 10.03 -13.66
N ASP A 114 0.94 10.77 -12.59
CA ASP A 114 2.24 11.21 -12.14
C ASP A 114 3.04 10.09 -11.46
N ALA A 115 4.32 10.36 -11.18
CA ALA A 115 5.20 9.37 -10.57
C ALA A 115 4.71 8.89 -9.18
N TRP A 116 4.02 9.76 -8.43
CA TRP A 116 3.50 9.43 -7.11
C TRP A 116 2.26 8.55 -7.21
N GLU A 117 1.34 8.83 -8.14
CA GLU A 117 0.16 8.01 -8.42
C GLU A 117 0.54 6.59 -8.83
N ILE A 118 1.50 6.48 -9.77
CA ILE A 118 2.03 5.19 -10.21
C ILE A 118 2.67 4.43 -9.05
N LEU A 119 3.50 5.11 -8.25
CA LEU A 119 4.18 4.50 -7.11
C LEU A 119 3.18 3.99 -6.07
N THR A 120 2.13 4.78 -5.80
CA THR A 120 1.06 4.47 -4.86
C THR A 120 0.26 3.26 -5.32
N ALA A 121 -0.20 3.23 -6.58
CA ALA A 121 -1.03 2.14 -7.09
C ALA A 121 -0.26 0.84 -7.31
N SER A 122 1.02 0.93 -7.71
CA SER A 122 1.86 -0.24 -8.00
C SER A 122 2.58 -0.84 -6.79
N GLY A 123 2.54 -0.16 -5.65
CA GLY A 123 3.37 -0.43 -4.49
C GLY A 123 4.87 -0.34 -4.75
N GLY A 124 5.28 0.29 -5.86
CA GLY A 124 6.67 0.34 -6.31
C GLY A 124 7.27 -1.03 -6.59
N HIS A 125 6.45 -2.03 -6.90
CA HIS A 125 6.93 -3.40 -7.08
C HIS A 125 7.94 -3.50 -8.23
N ARG A 126 9.09 -4.12 -7.92
CA ARG A 126 10.16 -4.41 -8.88
C ARG A 126 10.74 -5.79 -8.60
N GLU A 127 11.02 -6.56 -9.64
CA GLU A 127 11.60 -7.89 -9.51
C GLU A 127 12.97 -7.83 -8.83
N GLY A 128 13.17 -8.68 -7.81
CA GLY A 128 14.38 -8.73 -6.99
C GLY A 128 14.53 -7.59 -5.97
N ASP A 129 13.62 -6.62 -5.95
CA ASP A 129 13.64 -5.50 -5.01
C ASP A 129 13.01 -5.90 -3.68
N PRO A 130 13.70 -5.72 -2.54
CA PRO A 130 13.12 -6.04 -1.23
C PRO A 130 12.17 -4.95 -0.72
N ILE A 131 12.11 -3.77 -1.35
CA ILE A 131 11.26 -2.67 -0.88
C ILE A 131 9.90 -2.72 -1.57
N GLU A 132 8.85 -2.57 -0.78
CA GLU A 132 7.48 -2.38 -1.24
C GLU A 132 6.86 -1.17 -0.51
N LEU A 133 6.01 -0.43 -1.20
CA LEU A 133 5.30 0.73 -0.68
C LEU A 133 3.82 0.39 -0.55
N VAL A 134 3.24 0.76 0.58
CA VAL A 134 1.81 0.54 0.83
C VAL A 134 1.18 1.87 1.21
N SER A 135 0.04 2.21 0.61
CA SER A 135 -0.70 3.41 1.00
C SER A 135 -1.09 3.35 2.47
N LEU A 136 -0.80 4.41 3.24
CA LEU A 136 -1.36 4.52 4.58
C LEU A 136 -2.89 4.62 4.44
N PRO A 137 -3.67 3.84 5.21
CA PRO A 137 -5.12 3.97 5.20
C PRO A 137 -5.55 5.37 5.64
N ARG A 138 -6.57 5.92 4.99
CA ARG A 138 -7.19 7.18 5.43
C ARG A 138 -8.06 6.91 6.63
N PHE A 139 -8.03 7.80 7.61
CA PHE A 139 -8.86 7.72 8.81
C PHE A 139 -9.47 9.08 9.17
N ASP A 140 -10.79 9.14 9.28
CA ASP A 140 -11.51 10.30 9.81
C ASP A 140 -11.63 10.17 11.33
N ARG A 141 -10.93 11.06 12.06
CA ARG A 141 -10.91 11.06 13.52
C ARG A 141 -12.25 11.43 14.16
N THR A 142 -13.13 12.11 13.42
CA THR A 142 -14.43 12.58 13.89
C THR A 142 -15.49 11.48 13.75
N THR A 143 -15.50 10.80 12.61
CA THR A 143 -16.52 9.78 12.30
C THR A 143 -16.05 8.35 12.60
N GLY A 144 -14.73 8.13 12.67
CA GLY A 144 -14.13 6.80 12.73
C GLY A 144 -14.16 6.06 11.39
N GLU A 145 -14.63 6.69 10.32
CA GLU A 145 -14.61 6.13 8.97
C GLU A 145 -13.17 5.95 8.48
N THR A 146 -12.92 4.85 7.78
CA THR A 146 -11.59 4.53 7.28
C THR A 146 -11.63 3.87 5.92
N SER A 147 -10.58 4.08 5.14
CA SER A 147 -10.41 3.36 3.88
C SER A 147 -8.95 3.09 3.51
N ALA A 148 -8.70 1.94 2.89
CA ALA A 148 -7.39 1.55 2.40
C ALA A 148 -7.48 1.02 0.96
N HIS A 149 -6.44 1.26 0.17
CA HIS A 149 -6.23 0.61 -1.12
C HIS A 149 -5.00 -0.27 -1.03
N PHE A 150 -5.07 -1.48 -1.57
CA PHE A 150 -3.93 -2.40 -1.57
C PHE A 150 -4.04 -3.45 -2.67
N LEU A 151 -2.87 -3.92 -3.13
CA LEU A 151 -2.75 -5.09 -3.98
C LEU A 151 -2.75 -6.36 -3.11
N ALA A 152 -3.54 -7.35 -3.48
CA ALA A 152 -3.55 -8.63 -2.78
C ALA A 152 -2.22 -9.37 -2.97
N HIS A 153 -1.64 -9.85 -1.87
CA HIS A 153 -0.40 -10.62 -1.88
C HIS A 153 -0.67 -12.10 -2.19
N GLY A 154 0.36 -12.80 -2.66
CA GLY A 154 0.32 -14.26 -2.81
C GLY A 154 -0.58 -14.80 -3.92
N VAL A 155 -1.11 -13.95 -4.81
CA VAL A 155 -2.01 -14.36 -5.91
C VAL A 155 -1.37 -15.44 -6.80
N ARG A 156 -0.07 -15.37 -7.08
CA ARG A 156 0.66 -16.38 -7.89
C ARG A 156 0.69 -17.78 -7.29
N HIS A 157 0.43 -17.90 -5.99
CA HIS A 157 0.42 -19.17 -5.25
C HIS A 157 -1.00 -19.71 -5.07
N ARG A 158 -1.99 -19.15 -5.77
CA ARG A 158 -3.35 -19.64 -5.78
C ARG A 158 -3.56 -20.62 -6.93
N SER A 159 -4.64 -21.39 -6.85
CA SER A 159 -4.96 -22.40 -7.84
C SER A 159 -5.31 -21.77 -9.20
N VAL A 160 -5.34 -22.59 -10.25
CA VAL A 160 -5.74 -22.17 -11.59
C VAL A 160 -7.17 -21.63 -11.57
N GLU A 161 -8.07 -22.27 -10.82
CA GLU A 161 -9.46 -21.84 -10.63
C GLU A 161 -9.55 -20.46 -9.98
N ALA A 162 -8.75 -20.19 -8.94
CA ALA A 162 -8.68 -18.88 -8.30
C ALA A 162 -8.14 -17.81 -9.26
N SER A 163 -7.12 -18.14 -10.07
CA SER A 163 -6.61 -17.24 -11.09
C SER A 163 -7.65 -16.92 -12.18
N HIS A 164 -8.41 -17.91 -12.64
CA HIS A 164 -9.54 -17.69 -13.55
C HIS A 164 -10.62 -16.85 -12.89
N ARG A 165 -10.91 -17.10 -11.61
CA ARG A 165 -11.91 -16.35 -10.87
C ARG A 165 -11.55 -14.89 -10.75
N ILE A 166 -10.30 -14.55 -10.44
CA ILE A 166 -9.83 -13.16 -10.39
C ILE A 166 -10.08 -12.47 -11.73
N THR A 167 -9.76 -13.13 -12.84
CA THR A 167 -9.92 -12.56 -14.19
C THR A 167 -11.36 -12.14 -14.52
N THR A 168 -12.36 -12.76 -13.88
CA THR A 168 -13.79 -12.51 -14.14
C THR A 168 -14.45 -11.56 -13.15
N LEU A 169 -13.71 -11.02 -12.16
CA LEU A 169 -14.25 -10.10 -11.18
C LEU A 169 -14.46 -8.71 -11.80
N PRO A 170 -15.70 -8.17 -11.83
CA PRO A 170 -15.91 -6.79 -12.23
C PRO A 170 -15.47 -5.81 -11.14
N ALA A 171 -15.15 -4.58 -11.53
CA ALA A 171 -14.97 -3.48 -10.58
C ALA A 171 -16.24 -3.30 -9.72
N GLY A 172 -16.06 -2.96 -8.44
CA GLY A 172 -17.11 -2.87 -7.44
C GLY A 172 -17.60 -4.22 -6.88
N TYR A 173 -17.09 -5.36 -7.37
CA TYR A 173 -17.47 -6.67 -6.82
C TYR A 173 -17.02 -6.79 -5.36
N ARG A 174 -17.91 -7.27 -4.48
CA ARG A 174 -17.62 -7.46 -3.06
C ARG A 174 -16.95 -8.79 -2.78
N LEU A 175 -15.89 -8.75 -2.00
CA LEU A 175 -15.13 -9.91 -1.54
C LEU A 175 -15.20 -10.03 -0.01
N GLY A 176 -14.82 -11.19 0.51
CA GLY A 176 -14.73 -11.45 1.94
C GLY A 176 -13.30 -11.41 2.47
N LEU A 177 -13.20 -11.25 3.79
CA LEU A 177 -11.96 -11.40 4.57
C LEU A 177 -12.12 -12.55 5.57
N GLU A 178 -11.15 -13.45 5.61
CA GLU A 178 -11.11 -14.58 6.55
C GLU A 178 -9.78 -14.61 7.29
N ARG A 179 -9.82 -14.68 8.63
CA ARG A 179 -8.61 -14.90 9.44
C ARG A 179 -8.01 -16.28 9.14
N ASP A 180 -6.69 -16.38 9.23
CA ASP A 180 -5.94 -17.62 9.00
C ASP A 180 -4.98 -17.87 10.18
N PRO A 181 -5.51 -18.22 11.38
CA PRO A 181 -4.70 -18.39 12.59
C PRO A 181 -3.68 -19.54 12.48
N GLU A 182 -3.96 -20.52 11.63
CA GLU A 182 -3.11 -21.70 11.37
C GLU A 182 -2.06 -21.44 10.28
N ASN A 183 -1.93 -20.20 9.80
CA ASN A 183 -0.95 -19.86 8.78
C ASN A 183 0.48 -20.10 9.31
N PRO A 184 1.31 -20.90 8.62
CA PRO A 184 2.62 -21.29 9.13
C PRO A 184 3.65 -20.17 9.11
N VAL A 185 3.39 -19.07 8.40
CA VAL A 185 4.30 -17.93 8.28
C VAL A 185 3.88 -16.81 9.24
N ASN A 186 2.59 -16.52 9.30
CA ASN A 186 2.05 -15.42 10.08
C ASN A 186 0.63 -15.73 10.57
N SER A 187 0.47 -16.10 11.84
CA SER A 187 -0.84 -16.42 12.44
C SER A 187 -1.83 -15.25 12.46
N ALA A 188 -1.38 -14.02 12.17
CA ALA A 188 -2.25 -12.87 11.99
C ALA A 188 -2.74 -12.70 10.55
N ALA A 189 -2.38 -13.59 9.61
CA ALA A 189 -2.72 -13.47 8.21
C ALA A 189 -4.24 -13.40 7.98
N ILE A 190 -4.63 -12.60 6.96
CA ILE A 190 -6.01 -12.45 6.53
C ILE A 190 -6.09 -12.80 5.04
N ARG A 191 -6.92 -13.80 4.73
CA ARG A 191 -7.22 -14.26 3.37
C ARG A 191 -8.27 -13.35 2.75
N VAL A 192 -8.03 -12.96 1.51
CA VAL A 192 -9.04 -12.40 0.62
C VAL A 192 -9.76 -13.58 -0.04
N VAL A 193 -11.09 -13.63 0.10
CA VAL A 193 -11.90 -14.74 -0.37
C VAL A 193 -13.07 -14.31 -1.24
N ASP A 194 -13.47 -15.16 -2.17
CA ASP A 194 -14.77 -15.10 -2.82
C ASP A 194 -15.53 -16.40 -2.57
N ARG A 195 -16.62 -16.34 -1.79
CA ARG A 195 -17.43 -17.52 -1.44
C ARG A 195 -16.58 -18.69 -0.91
N GLY A 196 -15.61 -18.38 -0.05
CA GLY A 196 -14.65 -19.34 0.53
C GLY A 196 -13.46 -19.70 -0.39
N MET A 197 -13.46 -19.29 -1.66
CA MET A 197 -12.30 -19.45 -2.54
C MET A 197 -11.21 -18.45 -2.17
N HIS A 198 -10.04 -18.95 -1.80
CA HIS A 198 -8.90 -18.12 -1.42
C HIS A 198 -8.21 -17.49 -2.65
N LEU A 199 -8.26 -16.16 -2.74
CA LEU A 199 -7.75 -15.38 -3.88
C LEU A 199 -6.40 -14.72 -3.62
N GLY A 200 -6.03 -14.52 -2.35
CA GLY A 200 -4.78 -13.85 -1.96
C GLY A 200 -4.80 -13.48 -0.48
N PHE A 201 -3.81 -12.69 -0.06
CA PHE A 201 -3.69 -12.20 1.31
C PHE A 201 -3.71 -10.67 1.35
N VAL A 202 -4.13 -10.13 2.49
CA VAL A 202 -3.87 -8.74 2.85
C VAL A 202 -2.36 -8.57 3.09
N PRO A 203 -1.72 -7.48 2.63
CA PRO A 203 -0.31 -7.21 2.93
C PRO A 203 -0.05 -7.12 4.44
N ASP A 204 1.05 -7.74 4.91
CA ASP A 204 1.42 -7.78 6.33
C ASP A 204 1.40 -6.41 7.05
N PRO A 205 1.90 -5.30 6.45
CA PRO A 205 1.88 -3.98 7.09
C PRO A 205 0.48 -3.44 7.41
N LEU A 206 -0.58 -4.03 6.84
CA LEU A 206 -1.97 -3.63 7.05
C LEU A 206 -2.74 -4.56 7.98
N LEU A 207 -2.15 -5.65 8.48
CA LEU A 207 -2.92 -6.68 9.20
C LEU A 207 -3.59 -6.15 10.47
N ASP A 208 -2.87 -5.40 11.32
CA ASP A 208 -3.45 -4.82 12.54
C ASP A 208 -4.63 -3.90 12.20
N TYR A 209 -4.48 -3.10 11.14
CA TYR A 209 -5.51 -2.22 10.63
C TYR A 209 -6.73 -3.01 10.17
N VAL A 210 -6.54 -4.02 9.32
CA VAL A 210 -7.64 -4.82 8.78
C VAL A 210 -8.33 -5.65 9.87
N HIS A 211 -7.59 -6.17 10.85
CA HIS A 211 -8.20 -6.82 12.02
C HIS A 211 -9.08 -5.85 12.81
N SER A 212 -8.65 -4.60 12.99
CA SER A 212 -9.44 -3.55 13.65
C SER A 212 -10.72 -3.24 12.86
N VAL A 213 -10.63 -3.09 11.54
CA VAL A 213 -11.78 -2.90 10.65
C VAL A 213 -12.74 -4.10 10.71
N MET A 214 -12.23 -5.33 10.72
CA MET A 214 -13.08 -6.52 10.86
C MET A 214 -13.77 -6.58 12.23
N ALA A 215 -13.10 -6.13 13.29
CA ALA A 215 -13.63 -6.15 14.66
C ALA A 215 -14.76 -5.14 14.90
N SER A 216 -14.84 -4.05 14.11
CA SER A 216 -15.96 -3.09 14.17
C SER A 216 -17.27 -3.66 13.61
N GLY A 217 -17.23 -4.82 12.95
CA GLY A 217 -18.39 -5.60 12.56
C GLY A 217 -19.02 -5.25 11.22
N THR A 218 -18.63 -4.15 10.57
CA THR A 218 -19.06 -3.82 9.20
C THR A 218 -17.91 -3.27 8.38
N TYR A 219 -17.63 -3.94 7.26
CA TYR A 219 -16.64 -3.53 6.28
C TYR A 219 -17.15 -3.78 4.86
N ASP A 220 -16.53 -3.10 3.90
CA ASP A 220 -16.78 -3.25 2.46
C ASP A 220 -15.44 -3.45 1.75
N LEU A 221 -15.13 -4.69 1.38
CA LEU A 221 -13.97 -5.01 0.55
C LEU A 221 -14.44 -5.14 -0.90
N THR A 222 -14.02 -4.21 -1.75
CA THR A 222 -14.43 -4.16 -3.16
C THR A 222 -13.25 -4.25 -4.11
N VAL A 223 -13.48 -4.87 -5.26
CA VAL A 223 -12.54 -4.91 -6.37
C VAL A 223 -12.45 -3.54 -7.01
N VAL A 224 -11.27 -2.94 -7.02
CA VAL A 224 -10.98 -1.75 -7.83
C VAL A 224 -10.62 -2.21 -9.23
N ARG A 225 -9.64 -3.11 -9.32
CA ARG A 225 -9.17 -3.69 -10.58
C ARG A 225 -8.85 -5.16 -10.42
N ALA A 226 -9.34 -5.99 -11.33
CA ALA A 226 -8.92 -7.38 -11.46
C ALA A 226 -8.35 -7.61 -12.86
N ASN A 227 -7.06 -7.91 -12.91
CA ASN A 227 -6.31 -8.01 -14.16
C ASN A 227 -6.23 -9.47 -14.67
N PRO A 228 -6.09 -9.66 -15.99
CA PRO A 228 -6.00 -10.99 -16.59
C PRO A 228 -4.73 -11.73 -16.15
N ALA A 229 -4.71 -13.06 -16.33
CA ALA A 229 -3.61 -13.90 -15.89
C ALA A 229 -2.25 -13.64 -16.55
N VAL A 230 -2.24 -12.95 -17.69
CA VAL A 230 -1.01 -12.51 -18.36
C VAL A 230 -0.35 -11.32 -17.66
N THR A 231 -1.10 -10.56 -16.85
CA THR A 231 -0.57 -9.44 -16.09
C THR A 231 0.33 -9.94 -14.97
N HIS A 232 1.38 -9.18 -14.65
CA HIS A 232 2.30 -9.50 -13.56
C HIS A 232 1.54 -9.87 -12.27
N PRO A 233 1.88 -10.98 -11.58
CA PRO A 233 1.04 -11.50 -10.51
C PRO A 233 0.74 -10.54 -9.35
N HIS A 234 1.67 -9.64 -9.05
CA HIS A 234 1.50 -8.63 -8.00
C HIS A 234 0.39 -7.60 -8.33
N LEU A 235 0.08 -7.39 -9.61
CA LEU A 235 -0.94 -6.44 -10.05
C LEU A 235 -2.30 -7.10 -10.28
N ARG A 236 -2.47 -8.38 -9.97
CA ARG A 236 -3.66 -9.14 -10.39
C ARG A 236 -4.96 -8.69 -9.73
N LEU A 237 -4.90 -8.20 -8.50
CA LEU A 237 -6.09 -7.89 -7.71
C LEU A 237 -5.84 -6.66 -6.83
N LEU A 238 -6.30 -5.50 -7.29
CA LEU A 238 -6.32 -4.24 -6.56
C LEU A 238 -7.67 -4.09 -5.85
N LEU A 239 -7.62 -3.81 -4.56
CA LEU A 239 -8.78 -3.79 -3.67
C LEU A 239 -8.90 -2.46 -2.94
N ARG A 240 -10.13 -2.12 -2.59
CA ARG A 240 -10.47 -1.05 -1.65
C ARG A 240 -11.19 -1.67 -0.45
N LEU A 241 -10.67 -1.42 0.74
CA LEU A 241 -11.36 -1.75 1.99
C LEU A 241 -11.90 -0.45 2.59
N GLY A 242 -13.21 -0.37 2.80
CA GLY A 242 -13.87 0.65 3.62
C GLY A 242 -14.43 0.05 4.90
N GLY A 243 -14.55 0.85 5.94
CA GLY A 243 -15.17 0.44 7.19
C GLY A 243 -15.01 1.48 8.28
N HIS A 244 -15.05 1.03 9.54
CA HIS A 244 -14.86 1.88 10.70
C HIS A 244 -13.79 1.31 11.63
N CYS A 245 -13.07 2.20 12.30
CA CYS A 245 -12.14 1.89 13.38
C CYS A 245 -12.40 2.83 14.57
N SER A 246 -12.37 2.29 15.79
CA SER A 246 -12.48 3.12 17.00
C SER A 246 -11.19 3.88 17.31
N SER A 247 -10.05 3.34 16.88
CA SER A 247 -8.74 3.94 17.00
C SER A 247 -7.90 3.60 15.77
N PHE A 248 -7.05 4.53 15.37
CA PHE A 248 -6.19 4.33 14.22
C PHE A 248 -4.90 3.64 14.65
N VAL A 249 -4.69 2.41 14.15
CA VAL A 249 -3.55 1.58 14.59
C VAL A 249 -2.20 2.22 14.31
N PHE A 250 -2.11 3.09 13.29
CA PHE A 250 -0.88 3.78 12.91
C PHE A 250 -0.57 5.00 13.79
N ASP A 251 -1.43 5.32 14.77
CA ASP A 251 -1.11 6.27 15.86
C ASP A 251 -0.40 5.58 17.04
N SER A 252 -0.28 4.24 17.04
CA SER A 252 0.45 3.51 18.07
C SER A 252 1.94 3.93 18.10
N PRO A 253 2.59 3.92 19.28
CA PRO A 253 4.02 4.23 19.41
C PRO A 253 4.94 3.45 18.46
N ASP A 254 4.56 2.23 18.07
CA ASP A 254 5.34 1.45 17.11
C ASP A 254 5.50 2.18 15.78
N TRP A 255 4.49 2.95 15.38
CA TRP A 255 4.40 3.67 14.11
C TRP A 255 4.95 5.10 14.17
N ASN A 256 5.56 5.50 15.28
CA ASN A 256 6.23 6.78 15.41
C ASN A 256 7.44 6.86 14.46
N ALA A 257 7.53 7.95 13.72
CA ALA A 257 8.74 8.33 13.01
C ALA A 257 9.78 8.89 13.99
N VAL A 258 11.06 8.89 13.58
CA VAL A 258 12.11 9.65 14.27
C VAL A 258 11.89 11.16 14.10
#